data_AF-A0A060CBF3-F1
#
_entry.id   AF-A0A060CBF3-F1
#
_cell.length_a   1.000
_cell.length_b   1.000
_cell.length_c   1.000
_cell.angle_alpha   90.00
_cell.angle_beta   90.00
_cell.angle_gamma   90.00
#
_symmetry.space_group_name_H-M   'P 1'
#
loop_
_entity.id
_entity.type
_entity.pdbx_description
1 polymer ?
#
loop_
_entity_poly.entity_id
_entity_poly.type
_entity_poly.pdbx_seq_one_letter_code
_entity_poly.pdbx_strand_id
1 'polypeptide(L)'
;AKAVRIFRETVPNGEIGVVLNLTPSYPRSDSDADKKAAWYADLLFNRSFLDPLVKHEFPKELCEILATHDCLPEMQAGDAHLITSSAIDFLGVNYYVPRRVKSQGKCLHTRLLYP
;
A
#
# COMPACT_ATOMS: atom_id res chain seq x y z
N ALA A 1 12.95 1.02 8.80
CA ALA A 1 13.04 1.97 9.93
C ALA A 1 14.22 1.70 10.86
N LYS A 2 14.14 0.73 11.79
CA LYS A 2 15.25 0.43 12.75
C LYS A 2 16.59 0.15 12.06
N ALA A 3 16.59 -0.62 10.98
CA ALA A 3 17.80 -0.88 10.18
C ALA A 3 18.40 0.40 9.57
N VAL A 4 17.56 1.34 9.10
CA VAL A 4 18.02 2.63 8.57
C VAL A 4 18.73 3.43 9.66
N ARG A 5 18.16 3.48 10.88
CA ARG A 5 18.80 4.15 12.02
C ARG A 5 20.18 3.59 12.32
N ILE A 6 20.30 2.26 12.44
CA ILE A 6 21.59 1.60 12.70
C ILE A 6 22.57 1.83 11.55
N PHE A 7 22.10 1.82 10.31
CA PHE A 7 22.93 2.07 9.13
C PHE A 7 23.56 3.47 9.17
N ARG A 8 22.81 4.50 9.59
CA ARG A 8 23.37 5.86 9.74
C ARG A 8 24.48 5.96 10.78
N GLU A 9 24.41 5.14 11.83
CA GLU A 9 25.42 5.09 12.89
C GLU A 9 26.67 4.30 12.47
N THR A 10 26.52 3.33 11.56
CA THR A 10 27.57 2.36 11.21
C THR A 10 28.24 2.60 9.85
N VAL A 11 27.55 3.26 8.92
CA VAL A 11 28.02 3.50 7.55
C VAL A 11 27.75 4.98 7.17
N PRO A 12 28.52 5.94 7.73
CA PRO A 12 28.18 7.37 7.68
C PRO A 12 28.14 7.98 6.27
N ASN A 13 28.80 7.36 5.29
CA ASN A 13 28.84 7.82 3.89
C ASN A 13 28.13 6.85 2.93
N GLY A 14 27.41 5.85 3.45
CA GLY A 14 26.66 4.90 2.63
C GLY A 14 25.26 5.40 2.31
N GLU A 15 24.67 4.83 1.27
CA GLU A 15 23.26 5.03 0.93
C GLU A 15 22.45 3.78 1.29
N ILE A 16 21.26 3.98 1.85
CA ILE A 16 20.31 2.92 2.17
C ILE A 16 18.93 3.26 1.64
N GLY A 17 18.30 2.27 1.03
CA GLY A 17 16.97 2.37 0.46
C GLY A 17 16.12 1.14 0.74
N VAL A 18 14.87 1.20 0.31
CA VAL A 18 13.98 0.05 0.26
C VAL A 18 13.54 -0.17 -1.19
N VAL A 19 13.36 -1.43 -1.58
CA VAL A 19 12.87 -1.79 -2.90
C VAL A 19 11.41 -2.23 -2.79
N LEU A 20 10.52 -1.54 -3.50
CA LEU A 20 9.09 -1.87 -3.53
C LEU A 20 8.69 -2.48 -4.87
N ASN A 21 7.80 -3.47 -4.80
CA ASN A 21 7.09 -3.97 -5.98
C ASN A 21 5.88 -3.07 -6.26
N LEU A 22 6.05 -2.05 -7.10
CA LEU A 22 4.97 -1.11 -7.41
C LEU A 22 4.20 -1.59 -8.65
N THR A 23 2.89 -1.74 -8.49
CA THR A 23 1.98 -2.19 -9.55
C THR A 23 0.88 -1.13 -9.70
N PRO A 24 1.05 -0.15 -10.60
CA PRO A 24 0.05 0.89 -10.83
C PRO A 24 -1.34 0.30 -11.10
N SER A 25 -2.33 0.76 -10.35
CA SER A 25 -3.71 0.29 -10.45
C SER A 25 -4.53 1.22 -11.34
N TYR A 26 -4.94 0.72 -12.50
CA TYR A 26 -5.78 1.46 -13.43
C TYR A 26 -7.18 0.86 -13.47
N PRO A 27 -8.24 1.69 -13.55
CA PRO A 27 -9.59 1.18 -13.72
C PRO A 27 -9.75 0.50 -15.09
N ARG A 28 -10.62 -0.51 -15.15
CA ARG A 28 -10.97 -1.22 -16.39
C ARG A 28 -11.76 -0.32 -17.35
N SER A 29 -12.57 0.59 -16.81
CA SER A 29 -13.42 1.51 -17.57
C SER A 29 -13.55 2.86 -16.85
N ASP A 30 -14.20 3.84 -17.49
CA ASP A 30 -14.46 5.16 -16.90
C ASP A 30 -15.64 5.19 -15.92
N SER A 31 -16.28 4.04 -15.65
CA SER A 31 -17.35 3.97 -14.66
C SER A 31 -16.84 4.32 -13.27
N ASP A 32 -17.67 5.00 -12.48
CA ASP A 32 -17.31 5.39 -11.10
C ASP A 32 -17.04 4.17 -10.22
N ALA A 33 -17.72 3.04 -10.49
CA ALA A 33 -17.50 1.79 -9.78
C ALA A 33 -16.09 1.23 -10.03
N ASP A 34 -15.62 1.21 -11.28
CA ASP A 34 -14.27 0.71 -11.61
C ASP A 34 -13.19 1.68 -11.13
N LYS A 35 -13.42 3.00 -11.22
CA LYS A 35 -12.54 4.03 -10.64
C LYS A 35 -12.38 3.85 -9.13
N LYS A 36 -13.48 3.66 -8.41
CA LYS A 36 -13.47 3.41 -6.97
C LYS A 36 -12.73 2.10 -6.63
N ALA A 37 -12.94 1.04 -7.41
CA ALA A 37 -12.23 -0.22 -7.21
C ALA A 37 -10.71 -0.08 -7.44
N ALA A 38 -10.30 0.64 -8.49
CA ALA A 38 -8.89 0.93 -8.75
C ALA A 38 -8.26 1.78 -7.64
N TRP A 39 -8.98 2.76 -7.11
CA TRP A 39 -8.53 3.58 -5.98
C TRP A 39 -8.30 2.74 -4.70
N TYR A 40 -9.22 1.82 -4.37
CA TYR A 40 -9.01 0.89 -3.25
C TYR A 40 -7.77 0.00 -3.46
N ALA A 41 -7.59 -0.51 -4.68
CA ALA A 41 -6.42 -1.31 -5.01
C ALA A 41 -5.11 -0.50 -4.89
N ASP A 42 -5.11 0.75 -5.34
CA ASP A 42 -3.95 1.62 -5.22
C ASP A 42 -3.60 1.94 -3.76
N LEU A 43 -4.61 2.28 -2.96
CA LEU A 43 -4.46 2.49 -1.52
C LEU A 43 -3.81 1.28 -0.83
N LEU A 44 -4.36 0.08 -1.05
CA LEU A 44 -3.95 -1.10 -0.33
C LEU A 44 -2.60 -1.65 -0.79
N PHE A 45 -2.30 -1.63 -2.09
CA PHE A 45 -1.13 -2.33 -2.64
C PHE A 45 0.07 -1.44 -2.91
N ASN A 46 -0.13 -0.15 -3.18
CA ASN A 46 0.97 0.77 -3.46
C ASN A 46 1.15 1.76 -2.32
N ARG A 47 0.12 2.57 -2.05
CA ARG A 47 0.23 3.72 -1.12
C ARG A 47 0.41 3.31 0.34
N SER A 48 -0.11 2.15 0.74
CA SER A 48 0.10 1.57 2.08
C SER A 48 1.57 1.45 2.46
N PHE A 49 2.45 1.18 1.49
CA PHE A 49 3.89 1.07 1.67
C PHE A 49 4.62 2.33 1.22
N LEU A 50 4.20 2.91 0.10
CA LEU A 50 4.90 4.02 -0.54
C LEU A 50 4.74 5.34 0.23
N ASP A 51 3.51 5.70 0.63
CA ASP A 51 3.23 6.99 1.26
C ASP A 51 4.00 7.16 2.59
N PRO A 52 4.12 6.14 3.49
CA PRO A 52 4.93 6.27 4.70
C PRO A 52 6.41 6.57 4.45
N LEU A 53 6.94 6.15 3.30
CA LEU A 53 8.35 6.32 2.95
C LEU A 53 8.64 7.68 2.29
N VAL A 54 7.73 8.15 1.44
CA VAL A 54 7.97 9.34 0.59
C VAL A 54 7.16 10.57 1.00
N LYS A 55 6.04 10.36 1.71
CA LYS A 55 5.20 11.43 2.28
C LYS A 55 5.26 11.49 3.81
N HIS A 56 5.93 10.52 4.44
CA HIS A 56 6.05 10.44 5.89
C HIS A 56 4.70 10.35 6.62
N GLU A 57 3.70 9.75 5.97
CA GLU A 57 2.38 9.52 6.54
C GLU A 57 1.74 8.22 6.02
N PHE A 58 0.95 7.56 6.85
CA PHE A 58 0.07 6.50 6.39
C PHE A 58 -1.19 7.11 5.76
N PRO A 59 -1.70 6.58 4.64
CA PRO A 59 -2.89 7.13 4.00
C PRO A 59 -4.09 7.08 4.96
N LYS A 60 -4.65 8.24 5.30
CA LYS A 60 -5.77 8.35 6.25
C LYS A 60 -6.95 7.51 5.82
N GLU A 61 -7.29 7.54 4.53
CA GLU A 61 -8.42 6.80 3.98
C GLU A 61 -8.21 5.29 4.09
N LEU A 62 -6.98 4.81 3.89
CA LEU A 62 -6.65 3.39 4.09
C LEU A 62 -6.88 2.99 5.56
N CYS A 63 -6.38 3.79 6.52
CA CYS A 63 -6.57 3.52 7.94
C CYS A 63 -8.06 3.48 8.32
N GLU A 64 -8.87 4.41 7.82
CA GLU A 64 -10.32 4.45 8.05
C GLU A 64 -11.04 3.21 7.48
N ILE A 65 -10.65 2.77 6.27
CA ILE A 65 -11.19 1.55 5.66
C ILE A 65 -10.83 0.32 6.49
N LEU A 66 -9.57 0.17 6.87
CA LEU A 66 -9.11 -0.97 7.67
C LEU A 66 -9.80 -0.99 9.04
N ALA A 67 -9.98 0.17 9.69
CA ALA A 67 -10.69 0.28 10.96
C ALA A 67 -12.15 -0.19 10.85
N THR A 68 -12.83 0.17 9.76
CA THR A 68 -14.23 -0.25 9.51
C THR A 68 -14.37 -1.77 9.39
N HIS A 69 -13.30 -2.46 9.01
CA HIS A 69 -13.26 -3.90 8.82
C HIS A 69 -12.50 -4.65 9.93
N ASP A 70 -12.14 -3.98 11.03
CA ASP A 70 -11.32 -4.55 12.11
C ASP A 70 -10.01 -5.18 11.59
N CYS A 71 -9.39 -4.51 10.62
CA CYS A 71 -8.20 -4.96 9.88
C CYS A 71 -6.99 -4.03 10.09
N LEU A 72 -7.04 -3.13 11.08
CA LEU A 72 -5.86 -2.34 11.42
C LEU A 72 -4.79 -3.26 12.02
N PRO A 73 -3.51 -3.08 11.65
CA PRO A 73 -2.44 -3.83 12.27
C PRO A 73 -2.30 -3.45 13.74
N GLU A 74 -1.91 -4.41 14.58
CA GLU A 74 -1.45 -4.10 15.93
C GLU A 74 -0.19 -3.24 15.85
N MET A 75 -0.19 -2.10 16.56
CA MET A 75 0.93 -1.17 16.59
C MET A 75 1.28 -0.80 18.01
N GLN A 76 2.57 -0.76 18.32
CA GLN A 76 3.05 -0.23 19.58
C GLN A 76 3.12 1.30 19.53
N ALA A 77 3.08 1.92 20.70
CA ALA A 77 3.28 3.36 20.82
C ALA A 77 4.65 3.74 20.20
N GLY A 78 4.62 4.65 19.23
CA GLY A 78 5.81 5.14 18.53
C GLY A 78 6.15 4.42 17.22
N ASP A 79 5.51 3.30 16.88
CA ASP A 79 5.81 2.58 15.62
C ASP A 79 5.55 3.43 14.38
N ALA A 80 4.39 4.12 14.34
CA ALA A 80 4.05 4.99 13.22
C ALA A 80 5.11 6.07 13.00
N HIS A 81 5.50 6.74 14.08
CA HIS A 81 6.50 7.80 14.06
C HIS A 81 7.88 7.26 13.66
N LEU A 82 8.28 6.10 14.20
CA LEU A 82 9.55 5.47 13.85
C LEU A 82 9.63 5.12 12.36
N ILE A 83 8.53 4.62 11.79
CA ILE A 83 8.45 4.29 10.37
C ILE A 83 8.55 5.56 9.52
N THR A 84 7.70 6.56 9.79
CA THR A 84 7.60 7.74 8.93
C THR A 84 8.78 8.69 9.05
N SER A 85 9.45 8.75 10.20
CA SER A 85 10.67 9.57 10.39
C SER A 85 11.95 8.94 9.85
N SER A 86 11.92 7.65 9.45
CA SER A 86 13.09 6.96 8.94
C SER A 86 13.36 7.31 7.47
N ALA A 87 14.21 8.32 7.24
CA ALA A 87 14.57 8.77 5.91
C ALA A 87 15.50 7.78 5.17
N ILE A 88 15.02 7.29 4.03
CA ILE A 88 15.78 6.52 3.04
C ILE A 88 16.44 7.46 2.02
N ASP A 89 17.57 7.06 1.45
CA ASP A 89 18.28 7.85 0.42
C ASP A 89 17.71 7.64 -0.98
N PHE A 90 17.28 6.41 -1.26
CA PHE A 90 16.69 6.04 -2.53
C PHE A 90 15.52 5.06 -2.35
N LEU A 91 14.61 5.11 -3.32
CA LEU A 91 13.53 4.15 -3.47
C LEU A 91 13.84 3.27 -4.69
N GLY A 92 14.09 1.98 -4.44
CA GLY A 92 14.13 1.00 -5.52
C GLY A 92 12.72 0.62 -5.96
N VAL A 93 12.52 0.42 -7.25
CA VAL A 93 11.23 0.00 -7.80
C VAL A 93 11.42 -1.23 -8.67
N ASN A 94 10.78 -2.32 -8.24
CA ASN A 94 10.57 -3.49 -9.07
C ASN A 94 9.24 -3.30 -9.82
N TYR A 95 9.33 -3.13 -11.14
CA TYR A 95 8.17 -2.93 -12.00
C TYR A 95 8.13 -4.00 -13.10
N TYR A 96 6.99 -4.66 -13.23
CA TYR A 96 6.79 -5.72 -14.21
C TYR A 96 5.62 -5.42 -15.14
N VAL A 97 4.44 -5.25 -14.57
CA VAL A 97 3.19 -5.00 -15.30
C VAL A 97 2.26 -4.12 -14.49
N PRO A 98 1.35 -3.38 -15.13
CA PRO A 98 0.28 -2.70 -14.43
C PRO A 98 -0.87 -3.64 -14.05
N ARG A 99 -1.73 -3.20 -13.14
CA ARG A 99 -2.98 -3.90 -12.80
C ARG A 99 -4.18 -3.18 -13.40
N ARG A 100 -5.04 -3.91 -14.12
CA ARG A 100 -6.36 -3.43 -14.52
C ARG A 100 -7.41 -3.92 -13.53
N VAL A 101 -8.09 -3.00 -12.86
CA VAL A 101 -9.02 -3.28 -11.76
C VAL A 101 -10.43 -2.97 -12.20
N LYS A 102 -11.37 -3.86 -11.90
CA LYS A 102 -12.80 -3.62 -12.06
C LYS A 102 -13.50 -3.77 -10.72
N SER A 103 -14.64 -3.11 -10.58
CA SER A 103 -15.58 -3.35 -9.50
C SER A 103 -16.03 -4.82 -9.47
N GLN A 104 -16.37 -5.32 -8.28
CA GLN A 104 -16.98 -6.63 -8.16
C GLN A 104 -18.31 -6.60 -8.92
N GLY A 105 -18.43 -7.45 -9.95
CA GLY A 105 -19.71 -7.65 -10.62
C GLY A 105 -20.71 -8.28 -9.65
N LYS A 106 -22.01 -8.11 -9.91
CA LYS A 106 -23.01 -8.97 -9.25
C LYS A 106 -22.63 -10.42 -9.53
N CYS A 107 -22.19 -11.15 -8.50
CA CYS A 107 -22.13 -12.59 -8.58
C CYS A 107 -23.57 -13.05 -8.77
N LEU A 108 -23.93 -13.50 -9.98
CA LEU A 108 -25.11 -14.32 -10.14
C LEU A 108 -24.84 -15.57 -9.32
N HIS A 109 -25.33 -15.60 -8.09
CA HIS A 109 -25.37 -16.80 -7.29
C HIS A 109 -26.44 -17.69 -7.92
N THR A 110 -26.13 -18.27 -9.08
CA THR A 110 -26.87 -19.41 -9.58
C THR A 110 -26.57 -20.51 -8.57
N ARG A 111 -27.49 -20.72 -7.61
CA ARG A 111 -27.61 -22.01 -6.96
C ARG A 111 -27.72 -23.01 -8.09
N LEU A 112 -26.63 -23.68 -8.43
CA LEU A 112 -26.68 -24.96 -9.12
C LEU A 112 -27.33 -25.90 -8.10
N LEU A 113 -28.66 -25.87 -8.06
CA LEU A 113 -29.45 -26.99 -7.58
C LEU A 113 -29.19 -28.11 -8.58
N TYR A 114 -28.20 -28.95 -8.28
CA TYR A 114 -28.20 -30.29 -8.85
C TYR A 114 -29.29 -31.10 -8.13
N PRO A 115 -30.07 -31.92 -8.88
CA PRO A 115 -31.14 -32.73 -8.34
C PRO A 115 -30.65 -33.80 -7.36
#